data_AF-A0A820EPB1-F1
#
_entry.id   AF-A0A820EPB1-F1
#
_cell.length_a   1.000
_cell.length_b   1.000
_cell.length_c   1.000
_cell.angle_alpha   90.00
_cell.angle_beta   90.00
_cell.angle_gamma   90.00
#
_symmetry.space_group_name_H-M   'P 1'
#
loop_
_entity.id
_entity.type
_entity.pdbx_description
1 polymer ?
#
loop_
_entity_poly.entity_id
_entity_poly.type
_entity_poly.pdbx_seq_one_letter_code
_entity_poly.pdbx_strand_id
1 'polypeptide(L)'
;MLAKRLVGQLSASDDYEESMISKLKQACGFEYTSKLQRMFQDIGVSKTLIFEYEKYCQNHHITDTVDFSVMVLSSNSWPFSGSSNFIIPIELKSTFDSFTEFYTHRHNGRKLTWLHQHSKGELQTFFTSQKYILQVSTYQM
;
A
#
# COMPACT_ATOMS: atom_id res chain seq x y z
N MET A 1 -1.05 -2.31 -16.39
CA MET A 1 -1.92 -1.12 -16.35
C MET A 1 -2.80 -1.08 -15.10
N LEU A 2 -3.57 -2.14 -14.78
CA LEU A 2 -4.39 -2.20 -13.55
C LEU A 2 -3.58 -2.05 -12.26
N ALA A 3 -2.45 -2.77 -12.12
CA ALA A 3 -1.61 -2.73 -10.91
C ALA A 3 -1.25 -1.31 -10.45
N LYS A 4 -0.81 -0.46 -11.39
CA LYS A 4 -0.43 0.93 -11.11
C LYS A 4 -1.63 1.77 -10.68
N ARG A 5 -2.81 1.55 -11.27
CA ARG A 5 -4.04 2.27 -10.89
C ARG A 5 -4.50 1.91 -9.48
N LEU A 6 -4.48 0.62 -9.14
CA LEU A 6 -4.87 0.14 -7.81
C LEU A 6 -3.93 0.65 -6.72
N VAL A 7 -2.61 0.52 -6.89
CA VAL A 7 -1.63 1.04 -5.90
C VAL A 7 -1.65 2.56 -5.80
N GLY A 8 -1.77 3.23 -6.96
CA GLY A 8 -1.82 4.69 -6.99
C GLY A 8 -3.15 5.29 -6.49
N GLN A 9 -4.17 4.46 -6.23
CA GLN A 9 -5.55 4.87 -5.97
C GLN A 9 -6.09 5.81 -7.06
N LEU A 10 -5.73 5.53 -8.31
CA LEU A 10 -6.13 6.31 -9.49
C LEU A 10 -7.42 5.77 -10.13
N SER A 11 -8.05 4.77 -9.51
CA SER A 11 -9.29 4.17 -9.99
C SER A 11 -10.47 5.09 -9.65
N ALA A 12 -11.34 5.33 -10.62
CA ALA A 12 -12.52 6.20 -10.44
C ALA A 12 -13.60 5.56 -9.56
N SER A 13 -13.77 4.23 -9.64
CA SER A 13 -14.63 3.46 -8.74
C SER A 13 -14.19 2.00 -8.72
N ASP A 14 -14.23 1.40 -7.54
CA ASP A 14 -13.99 -0.02 -7.32
C ASP A 14 -15.01 -0.88 -8.10
N ASP A 15 -16.27 -0.43 -8.22
CA ASP A 15 -17.33 -1.15 -8.96
C ASP A 15 -17.03 -1.25 -10.46
N TYR A 16 -16.44 -0.21 -11.05
CA TYR A 16 -16.07 -0.24 -12.47
C TYR A 16 -14.91 -1.19 -12.74
N GLU A 17 -13.95 -1.28 -11.83
CA GLU A 17 -12.84 -2.23 -11.93
C GLU A 17 -13.36 -3.66 -11.81
N GLU A 18 -14.25 -3.94 -10.86
CA GLU A 18 -14.87 -5.25 -10.68
C GLU A 18 -15.70 -5.65 -11.91
N SER A 19 -16.55 -4.73 -12.41
CA SER A 19 -17.34 -4.95 -13.62
C SER A 19 -16.46 -5.26 -14.83
N MET A 20 -15.34 -4.54 -15.00
CA MET A 20 -14.40 -4.78 -16.10
C MET A 20 -13.75 -6.16 -16.00
N ILE A 21 -13.32 -6.57 -14.80
CA ILE A 21 -12.74 -7.90 -14.57
C ILE A 21 -13.79 -8.98 -14.86
N SER A 22 -15.04 -8.79 -14.44
CA SER A 22 -16.14 -9.73 -14.70
C SER A 22 -16.42 -9.91 -16.20
N LYS A 23 -16.46 -8.81 -16.97
CA LYS A 23 -16.64 -8.87 -18.43
C LYS A 23 -15.48 -9.56 -19.13
N LEU A 24 -14.24 -9.32 -18.69
CA LEU A 24 -13.06 -10.02 -19.22
C LEU A 24 -13.10 -11.52 -18.91
N LYS A 25 -13.57 -11.91 -17.72
CA LYS A 25 -13.73 -13.31 -17.35
C LYS A 25 -14.75 -14.01 -18.27
N GLN A 26 -15.85 -13.33 -18.60
CA GLN A 26 -16.86 -13.86 -19.52
C GLN A 26 -16.32 -14.01 -20.95
N ALA A 27 -15.54 -13.03 -21.43
CA ALA A 27 -15.03 -13.03 -22.80
C ALA A 27 -13.82 -13.95 -23.01
N CYS A 28 -12.91 -14.01 -22.04
CA CYS A 28 -11.59 -14.65 -22.18
C CYS A 28 -11.38 -15.86 -21.25
N GLY A 29 -12.34 -16.15 -20.37
CA GLY A 29 -12.29 -17.26 -19.43
C GLY A 29 -11.58 -16.92 -18.12
N PHE A 30 -11.72 -17.84 -17.16
CA PHE A 30 -11.24 -17.67 -15.79
C PHE A 30 -9.72 -17.56 -15.68
N GLU A 31 -8.98 -18.45 -16.33
CA GLU A 31 -7.51 -18.50 -16.27
C GLU A 31 -6.86 -17.17 -16.65
N TYR A 32 -7.42 -16.49 -17.65
CA TYR A 32 -6.93 -15.19 -18.12
C TYR A 32 -7.07 -14.09 -17.05
N THR A 33 -8.18 -14.09 -16.29
CA THR A 33 -8.47 -13.07 -15.28
C THR A 33 -8.00 -13.40 -13.87
N SER A 34 -7.53 -14.63 -13.63
CA SER A 34 -7.16 -15.15 -12.30
C SER A 34 -6.27 -14.19 -11.49
N LYS A 35 -5.21 -13.65 -12.11
CA LYS A 35 -4.31 -12.67 -11.46
C LYS A 35 -4.99 -11.34 -11.18
N LEU A 36 -5.82 -10.83 -12.08
CA LEU A 36 -6.52 -9.55 -11.90
C LEU A 36 -7.51 -9.64 -10.73
N GLN A 37 -8.25 -10.74 -10.64
CA GLN A 37 -9.15 -11.02 -9.52
C GLN A 37 -8.37 -11.09 -8.20
N ARG A 38 -7.23 -11.78 -8.19
CA ARG A 38 -6.39 -11.88 -7.00
C ARG A 38 -5.82 -10.53 -6.56
N MET A 39 -5.39 -9.70 -7.51
CA MET A 39 -4.95 -8.33 -7.21
C MET A 39 -6.07 -7.52 -6.55
N PHE A 40 -7.30 -7.61 -7.07
CA PHE A 40 -8.43 -6.89 -6.48
C PHE A 40 -8.78 -7.40 -5.08
N GLN A 41 -8.72 -8.72 -4.86
CA GLN A 41 -8.88 -9.32 -3.54
C GLN A 41 -7.81 -8.84 -2.56
N ASP A 42 -6.55 -8.78 -2.98
CA ASP A 42 -5.45 -8.30 -2.13
C ASP A 42 -5.67 -6.85 -1.68
N ILE A 43 -6.24 -5.98 -2.53
CA ILE A 43 -6.61 -4.61 -2.14
C ILE A 43 -7.62 -4.61 -0.98
N GLY A 44 -8.68 -5.44 -1.08
CA GLY A 44 -9.69 -5.57 -0.03
C GLY A 44 -9.10 -6.06 1.29
N VAL A 45 -8.30 -7.14 1.23
CA VAL A 45 -7.61 -7.69 2.42
C VAL A 45 -6.67 -6.66 3.03
N SER A 46 -5.95 -5.90 2.21
CA SER A 46 -5.05 -4.86 2.69
C SER A 46 -5.79 -3.74 3.40
N LYS A 47 -6.96 -3.29 2.90
CA LYS A 47 -7.79 -2.27 3.57
C LYS A 47 -8.20 -2.75 4.98
N THR A 48 -8.61 -4.00 5.12
CA THR A 48 -8.95 -4.60 6.43
C THR A 48 -7.73 -4.66 7.35
N LEU A 49 -6.56 -5.04 6.83
CA LEU A 49 -5.33 -5.13 7.62
C LEU A 49 -4.88 -3.77 8.17
N ILE A 50 -5.01 -2.70 7.39
CA ILE A 50 -4.69 -1.33 7.85
C ILE A 50 -5.63 -0.94 9.01
N PHE A 51 -6.93 -1.21 8.88
CA PHE A 51 -7.89 -0.92 9.93
C PHE A 51 -7.62 -1.71 11.22
N GLU A 52 -7.15 -2.96 11.10
CA GLU A 52 -6.68 -3.74 12.25
C GLU A 52 -5.43 -3.16 12.88
N TYR A 53 -4.50 -2.63 12.08
CA TYR A 53 -3.30 -1.95 12.56
C TYR A 53 -3.64 -0.64 13.29
N GLU A 54 -4.56 0.17 12.77
CA GLU A 54 -5.04 1.39 13.43
C GLU A 54 -5.61 1.08 14.83
N LYS A 55 -6.42 0.02 14.94
CA LYS A 55 -6.91 -0.46 16.24
C LYS A 55 -5.79 -0.96 17.16
N TYR A 56 -4.81 -1.65 16.60
CA TYR A 56 -3.64 -2.10 17.35
C TYR A 56 -2.87 -0.90 17.94
N CYS A 57 -2.65 0.14 17.15
CA CYS A 57 -1.99 1.38 17.60
C CYS A 57 -2.79 2.08 18.71
N GLN A 58 -4.12 2.17 18.56
CA GLN A 58 -4.99 2.74 19.60
C GLN A 58 -4.89 1.97 20.93
N ASN A 59 -4.92 0.64 20.88
CA ASN A 59 -4.86 -0.20 22.08
C ASN A 59 -3.50 -0.13 22.78
N HIS A 60 -2.41 -0.01 22.02
CA HIS A 60 -1.05 0.06 22.55
C HIS A 60 -0.57 1.51 22.79
N HIS A 61 -1.45 2.51 22.60
CA HIS A 61 -1.14 3.93 22.74
C HIS A 61 0.07 4.36 21.88
N ILE A 62 0.24 3.73 20.72
CA ILE A 62 1.28 4.08 19.75
C ILE A 62 0.87 5.40 19.10
N THR A 63 1.63 6.45 19.38
CA THR A 63 1.41 7.77 18.80
C THR A 63 2.45 7.96 17.71
N ASP A 64 2.10 7.57 16.47
CA ASP A 64 2.96 7.83 15.33
C ASP A 64 3.02 9.34 15.05
N THR A 65 4.21 9.82 14.72
CA THR A 65 4.43 11.25 14.38
C THR A 65 3.88 11.62 13.01
N VAL A 66 3.53 10.61 12.20
CA VAL A 66 3.08 10.73 10.81
C VAL A 66 1.81 9.93 10.58
N ASP A 67 0.94 10.43 9.71
CA ASP A 67 -0.16 9.65 9.18
C ASP A 67 0.40 8.57 8.24
N PHE A 68 -0.01 7.32 8.45
CA PHE A 68 0.60 6.15 7.81
C PHE A 68 -0.45 5.19 7.25
N SER A 69 -0.29 4.88 5.97
CA SER A 69 -1.10 3.88 5.27
C SER A 69 -0.20 2.94 4.48
N VAL A 70 -0.53 1.65 4.50
CA VAL A 70 0.30 0.60 3.91
C VAL A 70 -0.53 -0.39 3.11
N MET A 71 -0.04 -0.74 1.92
CA MET A 71 -0.69 -1.72 1.06
C MET A 71 0.10 -3.02 1.04
N VAL A 72 -0.44 -4.09 1.63
CA VAL A 72 0.18 -5.42 1.64
C VAL A 72 -0.37 -6.27 0.51
N LEU A 73 0.51 -6.68 -0.40
CA LEU A 73 0.18 -7.33 -1.67
C LEU A 73 0.88 -8.68 -1.80
N SER A 74 0.27 -9.64 -2.50
CA SER A 74 0.91 -10.92 -2.74
C SER A 74 1.93 -10.85 -3.89
N SER A 75 3.16 -11.30 -3.66
CA SER A 75 4.25 -11.23 -4.65
C SER A 75 3.96 -11.97 -5.96
N ASN A 76 3.09 -12.98 -5.95
CA ASN A 76 2.84 -13.84 -7.11
C ASN A 76 1.79 -13.27 -8.09
N SER A 77 0.93 -12.37 -7.61
CA SER A 77 -0.17 -11.82 -8.41
C SER A 77 0.12 -10.44 -8.96
N TRP A 78 1.11 -9.75 -8.40
CA TRP A 78 1.45 -8.37 -8.75
C TRP A 78 2.72 -8.30 -9.60
N PRO A 79 2.76 -7.47 -10.65
CA PRO A 79 3.92 -7.32 -11.54
C PRO A 79 4.96 -6.37 -10.97
N PHE A 80 5.09 -6.29 -9.64
CA PHE A 80 6.07 -5.44 -8.99
C PHE A 80 7.25 -6.29 -8.53
N SER A 81 8.44 -5.88 -8.92
CA SER A 81 9.69 -6.52 -8.56
C SER A 81 10.75 -5.48 -8.27
N GLY A 82 11.73 -5.88 -7.46
CA GLY A 82 12.89 -5.07 -7.14
C GLY A 82 12.84 -4.53 -5.71
N SER A 83 13.91 -4.79 -4.98
CA SER A 83 14.23 -4.07 -3.75
C SER A 83 15.26 -3.01 -4.08
N SER A 84 15.06 -1.78 -3.61
CA SER A 84 16.08 -0.74 -3.65
C SER A 84 16.81 -0.68 -2.32
N ASN A 85 18.10 -0.33 -2.36
CA ASN A 85 18.86 0.05 -1.16
C ASN A 85 18.45 1.47 -0.76
N PHE A 86 17.20 1.64 -0.35
CA PHE A 86 16.68 2.92 0.13
C PHE A 86 16.81 2.98 1.65
N ILE A 87 17.43 4.06 2.13
CA ILE A 87 17.52 4.35 3.56
C ILE A 87 16.31 5.21 3.91
N ILE A 88 15.41 4.64 4.71
CA ILE A 88 14.21 5.35 5.14
C ILE A 88 14.62 6.48 6.12
N PRO A 89 14.05 7.70 5.99
CA PRO A 89 14.23 8.77 6.95
C PRO A 89 13.89 8.34 8.38
N ILE A 90 14.62 8.88 9.36
CA ILE A 90 14.50 8.45 10.76
C ILE A 90 13.11 8.73 11.33
N GLU A 91 12.45 9.78 10.83
CA GLU A 91 11.11 10.23 11.21
C GLU A 91 10.03 9.20 10.85
N LEU A 92 10.27 8.37 9.83
CA LEU A 92 9.33 7.33 9.40
C LEU A 92 9.67 5.96 9.99
N LYS A 93 10.92 5.77 10.43
CA LYS A 93 11.46 4.46 10.80
C LYS A 93 10.64 3.77 11.89
N SER A 94 10.25 4.50 12.94
CA SER A 94 9.44 3.96 14.04
C SER A 94 8.13 3.34 13.55
N THR A 95 7.46 4.01 12.61
CA THR A 95 6.18 3.56 12.07
C THR A 95 6.33 2.33 11.19
N PHE A 96 7.38 2.26 10.36
CA PHE A 96 7.69 1.07 9.56
C PHE A 96 8.05 -0.13 10.45
N ASP A 97 8.83 0.08 11.51
CA ASP A 97 9.23 -0.97 12.44
C ASP A 97 8.01 -1.49 13.23
N SER A 98 7.16 -0.58 13.74
CA SER A 98 5.89 -0.92 14.41
C SER A 98 4.96 -1.77 13.54
N PHE A 99 4.74 -1.35 12.29
CA PHE A 99 3.91 -2.13 11.37
C PHE A 99 4.54 -3.50 11.04
N THR A 100 5.86 -3.55 10.88
CA THR A 100 6.56 -4.80 10.59
C THR A 100 6.42 -5.80 11.75
N GLU A 101 6.50 -5.33 13.00
CA GLU A 101 6.28 -6.14 14.19
C GLU A 101 4.83 -6.66 14.24
N PHE A 102 3.84 -5.76 14.10
CA PHE A 102 2.42 -6.12 14.04
C PHE A 102 2.15 -7.20 12.98
N TYR A 103 2.68 -7.02 11.77
CA TYR A 103 2.47 -7.97 10.68
C TYR A 103 3.12 -9.32 10.96
N THR A 104 4.36 -9.32 11.44
CA THR A 104 5.13 -10.55 11.71
C THR A 104 4.49 -11.37 12.83
N HIS A 105 3.97 -10.71 13.86
CA HIS A 105 3.27 -11.37 14.96
C HIS A 105 1.97 -12.05 14.46
N ARG A 106 1.21 -11.38 13.59
CA ARG A 106 -0.05 -11.90 13.05
C ARG A 106 0.14 -12.97 11.97
N HIS A 107 1.21 -12.87 11.18
CA HIS A 107 1.46 -13.71 10.02
C HIS A 107 2.81 -14.42 10.12
N ASN A 108 2.86 -15.45 10.94
CA ASN A 108 4.05 -16.28 11.09
C ASN A 108 4.40 -16.99 9.75
N GLY A 109 5.69 -17.02 9.42
CA GLY A 109 6.21 -17.62 8.19
C GLY A 109 6.11 -16.76 6.93
N ARG A 110 5.67 -15.49 7.03
CA ARG A 110 5.68 -14.54 5.91
C ARG A 110 6.78 -13.49 6.09
N LYS A 111 7.34 -13.03 4.96
CA LYS A 111 8.35 -11.96 4.92
C LYS A 111 7.80 -10.78 4.14
N LEU A 112 7.82 -9.59 4.75
CA LEU A 112 7.53 -8.34 4.06
C LEU A 112 8.73 -7.87 3.25
N THR A 113 8.48 -7.35 2.06
CA THR A 113 9.47 -6.64 1.24
C THR A 113 8.87 -5.29 0.86
N TRP A 114 9.50 -4.21 1.33
CA TRP A 114 9.04 -2.86 1.08
C TRP A 114 9.44 -2.40 -0.32
N LEU A 115 8.48 -1.84 -1.06
CA LEU A 115 8.69 -1.34 -2.42
C LEU A 115 8.58 0.19 -2.46
N HIS A 116 9.59 0.88 -1.91
CA HIS A 116 9.60 2.34 -1.76
C HIS A 116 9.43 3.12 -3.07
N GLN A 117 9.82 2.54 -4.21
CA GLN A 117 9.61 3.09 -5.55
C GLN A 117 8.13 3.26 -5.95
N HIS A 118 7.21 2.60 -5.24
CA HIS A 118 5.76 2.73 -5.43
C HIS A 118 5.08 3.45 -4.27
N SER A 119 5.86 3.92 -3.30
CA SER A 119 5.40 4.68 -2.15
C SER A 119 5.43 6.18 -2.44
N LYS A 120 4.52 6.90 -1.78
CA LYS A 120 4.37 8.35 -1.83
C LYS A 120 4.17 8.87 -0.41
N GLY A 121 4.52 10.12 -0.19
CA GLY A 121 4.32 10.82 1.07
C GLY A 121 3.96 12.28 0.84
N GLU A 122 3.63 12.97 1.92
CA GLU A 122 3.31 14.40 1.90
C GLU A 122 4.36 15.18 2.70
N LEU A 123 4.86 16.27 2.11
CA LEU A 123 5.77 17.20 2.76
C LEU A 123 5.08 18.55 2.95
N GLN A 124 5.20 19.10 4.16
CA GLN A 124 4.67 20.42 4.47
C GLN A 124 5.77 21.48 4.44
N THR A 125 5.55 22.57 3.71
CA THR A 125 6.51 23.68 3.66
C THR A 125 6.33 24.65 4.82
N PHE A 126 7.45 25.09 5.41
CA PHE A 126 7.49 26.12 6.46
C PHE A 126 8.32 27.36 6.06
N PHE A 127 8.96 27.34 4.89
CA PHE A 127 9.84 28.42 4.41
C PHE A 127 9.12 29.44 3.50
N THR A 128 7.90 29.14 3.08
CA THR A 128 7.05 30.01 2.25
C THR A 128 6.08 30.82 3.10
N SER A 129 5.61 31.96 2.59
CA SER A 129 4.59 32.77 3.27
C SER A 129 3.27 32.03 3.49
N GLN A 130 2.96 31.07 2.61
CA GLN A 130 1.82 30.18 2.72
C GLN A 130 2.30 28.74 2.94
N LYS A 131 1.58 27.98 3.77
CA LYS A 131 1.84 26.55 3.97
C LYS A 131 1.34 25.76 2.75
N TYR A 132 2.25 25.06 2.08
CA TYR A 132 1.92 24.13 1.00
C TYR A 132 2.14 22.69 1.45
N ILE A 133 1.28 21.79 0.96
CA ILE A 133 1.44 20.34 1.10
C ILE A 133 1.82 19.79 -0.27
N LEU A 134 2.98 19.15 -0.35
CA LEU A 134 3.54 18.60 -1.57
C LEU A 134 3.44 17.08 -1.53
N GLN A 135 2.72 16.49 -2.47
CA GLN A 135 2.71 15.05 -2.65
C GLN A 135 3.96 14.64 -3.45
N VAL A 136 4.84 13.87 -2.82
CA VAL A 136 6.13 13.48 -3.38
C VAL A 136 6.30 11.96 -3.35
N SER A 137 7.17 11.43 -4.20
CA SER A 137 7.59 10.03 -4.07
C SER A 137 8.46 9.86 -2.83
N THR A 138 8.49 8.65 -2.26
CA THR A 138 9.31 8.39 -1.07
C THR A 138 10.81 8.62 -1.28
N TYR A 139 11.30 8.56 -2.52
CA TYR A 139 12.69 8.90 -2.85
C TYR A 139 12.99 10.40 -2.90
N GLN A 140 11.96 11.24 -2.92
CA GLN A 140 12.09 12.70 -2.91
C GLN A 140 11.95 13.29 -1.50
N MET A 141 11.55 12.49 -0.51
CA MET A 141 11.61 12.84 0.90
C MET A 141 13.04 12.65 1.41
#